data_AF-A0A7L5T1Q2-F1
#
_entry.id   AF-A0A7L5T1Q2-F1
#
_cell.length_a   1.000
_cell.length_b   1.000
_cell.length_c   1.000
_cell.angle_alpha   90.00
_cell.angle_beta   90.00
_cell.angle_gamma   90.00
#
_symmetry.space_group_name_H-M   'P 1'
#
loop_
_entity.id
_entity.type
_entity.pdbx_description
1 polymer ?
#
loop_
_entity_poly.entity_id
_entity_poly.type
_entity_poly.pdbx_seq_one_letter_code
_entity_poly.pdbx_strand_id
1 'polypeptide(L)'
;MTRDNDTAGLSGEEQVTLRSPAELADALPYVLGFHPDDSVVMIALHGPRGRFGGRLRLGIPRVREEWPDVCDQLAECLIGGSERRGDRPDGIVLFLCQEPAEGESGRDVMERLRPLAQRLRTACGGFEVPVFEALCLSGGRFWSYVCPDRRCCPPEGVPLAMPGTSVMAAAATFAGVHVRGSLREMEARLAPLAGARAEGQERTLDMAGSRLVPKILGGVGCAAVREETLGLARRMMDRLRGAPPIADPSAADARDDGLLDDEEAASVIIGLQDRMARDRAAQWMEGPDAEAALRLWRALARRCVGSYGEHAAAPLTLAGWVAWSSGDEPSARVALGRALRVDPHYLFAKLLHQACNEGLDPELLRQCLRRDGADQAVHAAVHEELRRLDGAAAGAAPEPAGAEPPAADGGEHPERTGRRWPVRTTGPGGPTGPGASAARRRPEGRARTRRRSGGRGTRSRR
;
A
#
# COMPACT_ATOMS: atom_id res chain seq x y z
N MET A 1 -6.04 36.21 3.98
CA MET A 1 -7.15 35.50 3.33
C MET A 1 -6.80 34.03 3.34
N THR A 2 -7.29 33.33 4.36
CA THR A 2 -7.24 31.87 4.46
C THR A 2 -7.90 31.25 3.23
N ARG A 3 -7.31 30.18 2.70
CA ARG A 3 -7.97 29.29 1.74
C ARG A 3 -8.25 27.99 2.46
N ASP A 4 -9.50 27.86 2.90
CA ASP A 4 -10.07 26.58 3.25
C ASP A 4 -9.97 25.66 2.03
N ASN A 5 -9.38 24.48 2.21
CA ASN A 5 -9.35 23.47 1.17
C ASN A 5 -10.67 22.70 1.24
N ASP A 6 -11.74 23.33 0.76
CA ASP A 6 -13.07 22.74 0.65
C ASP A 6 -13.03 21.55 -0.33
N THR A 7 -12.72 20.36 0.19
CA THR A 7 -13.31 19.13 -0.34
C THR A 7 -14.82 19.33 -0.36
N ALA A 8 -15.40 19.32 -1.56
CA ALA A 8 -16.79 19.66 -1.88
C ALA A 8 -17.76 19.40 -0.71
N GLY A 9 -18.26 20.48 -0.11
CA GLY A 9 -19.09 20.43 1.09
C GLY A 9 -20.39 19.66 0.87
N LEU A 10 -20.41 18.39 1.29
CA LEU A 10 -21.64 17.66 1.54
C LEU A 10 -22.15 18.06 2.93
N SER A 11 -23.22 18.86 2.94
CA SER A 11 -23.88 19.33 4.15
C SER A 11 -24.49 18.16 4.93
N GLY A 12 -23.74 17.64 5.90
CA GLY A 12 -24.13 16.54 6.78
C GLY A 12 -23.20 15.34 6.66
N GLU A 13 -22.09 15.34 7.39
CA GLU A 13 -21.28 14.12 7.58
C GLU A 13 -22.13 13.03 8.25
N GLU A 14 -22.55 12.03 7.48
CA GLU A 14 -23.21 10.83 8.03
C GLU A 14 -22.16 9.94 8.71
N GLN A 15 -21.83 10.30 9.96
CA GLN A 15 -20.78 9.67 10.76
C GLN A 15 -21.18 8.24 11.18
N VAL A 16 -20.88 7.25 10.34
CA VAL A 16 -21.00 5.82 10.66
C VAL A 16 -20.12 5.51 11.88
N THR A 17 -20.76 5.23 13.01
CA THR A 17 -20.08 4.89 14.26
C THR A 17 -19.99 3.37 14.39
N LEU A 18 -18.78 2.81 14.33
CA LEU A 18 -18.52 1.39 14.51
C LEU A 18 -18.35 1.07 15.99
N ARG A 19 -19.16 0.14 16.51
CA ARG A 19 -19.29 -0.17 17.94
C ARG A 19 -18.94 -1.60 18.31
N SER A 20 -18.70 -2.47 17.33
CA SER A 20 -18.39 -3.88 17.55
C SER A 20 -17.24 -4.39 16.66
N PRO A 21 -16.56 -5.48 17.07
CA PRO A 21 -15.56 -6.16 16.23
C PRO A 21 -16.11 -6.61 14.87
N ALA A 22 -17.39 -6.99 14.81
CA ALA A 22 -18.06 -7.36 13.57
C ALA A 22 -18.20 -6.18 12.61
N GLU A 23 -18.63 -5.01 13.12
CA GLU A 23 -18.71 -3.77 12.35
C GLU A 23 -17.34 -3.28 11.88
N LEU A 24 -16.27 -3.45 12.69
CA LEU A 24 -14.90 -3.16 12.27
C LEU A 24 -14.43 -4.07 11.13
N ALA A 25 -14.69 -5.38 11.23
CA ALA A 25 -14.29 -6.35 10.21
C ALA A 25 -15.04 -6.13 8.87
N ASP A 26 -16.35 -5.84 8.96
CA ASP A 26 -17.21 -5.55 7.81
C ASP A 26 -16.90 -4.19 7.16
N ALA A 27 -16.51 -3.18 7.94
CA ALA A 27 -16.15 -1.87 7.41
C ALA A 27 -14.80 -1.84 6.65
N LEU A 28 -13.90 -2.77 6.95
CA LEU A 28 -12.52 -2.77 6.43
C LEU A 28 -12.42 -2.65 4.90
N PRO A 29 -13.19 -3.38 4.07
CA PRO A 29 -13.07 -3.28 2.61
C PRO A 29 -13.49 -1.91 2.08
N TYR A 30 -14.46 -1.25 2.72
CA TYR A 30 -14.94 0.08 2.35
C TYR A 30 -13.93 1.17 2.73
N VAL A 31 -13.18 0.98 3.82
CA VAL A 31 -12.10 1.88 4.25
C VAL A 31 -10.85 1.75 3.38
N LEU A 32 -10.65 0.60 2.73
CA LEU A 32 -9.52 0.33 1.83
C LEU A 32 -9.85 0.50 0.34
N GLY A 33 -11.13 0.42 -0.05
CA GLY A 33 -11.57 0.37 -1.44
C GLY A 33 -11.39 -1.00 -2.11
N PHE A 34 -11.01 -2.05 -1.39
CA PHE A 34 -10.85 -3.43 -1.88
C PHE A 34 -10.91 -4.43 -0.71
N HIS A 35 -11.14 -5.72 -0.98
CA HIS A 35 -11.06 -6.78 0.03
C HIS A 35 -9.61 -7.24 0.26
N PRO A 36 -9.03 -7.05 1.46
CA PRO A 36 -7.70 -7.58 1.77
C PRO A 36 -7.75 -9.10 2.04
N ASP A 37 -6.82 -9.86 1.44
CA ASP A 37 -6.81 -11.33 1.44
C ASP A 37 -5.43 -11.98 1.72
N ASP A 38 -4.39 -11.15 1.85
CA ASP A 38 -3.04 -11.48 2.32
C ASP A 38 -2.36 -10.18 2.81
N SER A 39 -2.82 -9.62 3.94
CA SER A 39 -2.38 -8.31 4.42
C SER A 39 -2.46 -8.10 5.94
N VAL A 40 -1.47 -7.38 6.45
CA VAL A 40 -1.51 -6.66 7.72
C VAL A 40 -2.07 -5.26 7.44
N VAL A 41 -3.10 -4.84 8.18
CA VAL A 41 -3.65 -3.48 8.09
C VAL A 41 -3.71 -2.88 9.48
N MET A 42 -3.19 -1.67 9.64
CA MET A 42 -3.19 -0.91 10.89
C MET A 42 -3.87 0.44 10.65
N ILE A 43 -4.85 0.77 11.48
CA ILE A 43 -5.60 2.02 11.42
C ILE A 43 -5.40 2.76 12.74
N ALA A 44 -4.82 3.96 12.68
CA ALA A 44 -4.69 4.85 13.82
C ALA A 44 -6.06 5.48 14.16
N LEU A 45 -6.37 5.59 15.44
CA LEU A 45 -7.57 6.24 15.98
C LEU A 45 -7.20 7.53 16.67
N HIS A 46 -7.99 8.58 16.43
CA HIS A 46 -7.72 9.95 16.86
C HIS A 46 -8.95 10.60 17.49
N GLY A 47 -8.74 11.31 18.60
CA GLY A 47 -9.73 12.06 19.37
C GLY A 47 -10.68 11.18 20.19
N PRO A 48 -11.53 11.80 21.04
CA PRO A 48 -12.39 11.10 22.01
C PRO A 48 -13.52 10.26 21.38
N ARG A 49 -13.69 10.32 20.05
CA ARG A 49 -14.61 9.48 19.28
C ARG A 49 -13.92 8.39 18.45
N GLY A 50 -12.60 8.24 18.56
CA GLY A 50 -11.82 7.24 17.82
C GLY A 50 -11.96 7.37 16.30
N ARG A 51 -11.84 8.58 15.76
CA ARG A 51 -11.93 8.80 14.30
C ARG A 51 -10.77 8.08 13.60
N PHE A 52 -11.05 7.45 12.47
CA PHE A 52 -10.03 6.77 11.67
C PHE A 52 -9.09 7.82 11.04
N GLY A 53 -7.82 7.81 11.48
CA GLY A 53 -6.77 8.68 10.98
C GLY A 53 -5.87 7.96 9.97
N GLY A 54 -4.57 7.98 10.23
CA GLY A 54 -3.56 7.32 9.41
C GLY A 54 -3.82 5.83 9.21
N ARG A 55 -3.57 5.34 8.00
CA ARG A 55 -3.74 3.94 7.61
C ARG A 55 -2.43 3.40 7.06
N LEU A 56 -2.05 2.20 7.45
CA LEU A 56 -0.90 1.48 6.94
C LEU A 56 -1.33 0.07 6.53
N ARG A 57 -0.83 -0.41 5.38
CA ARG A 57 -1.10 -1.76 4.88
C ARG A 57 0.16 -2.37 4.29
N LEU A 58 0.47 -3.61 4.67
CA LEU A 58 1.58 -4.42 4.16
C LEU A 58 1.06 -5.82 3.78
N GLY A 59 1.70 -6.52 2.84
CA GLY A 59 1.52 -7.97 2.71
C GLY A 59 2.03 -8.71 3.95
N ILE A 60 1.48 -9.89 4.27
CA ILE A 60 1.96 -10.67 5.43
C ILE A 60 3.35 -11.26 5.08
N PRO A 61 4.42 -10.98 5.85
CA PRO A 61 5.75 -11.50 5.55
C PRO A 61 5.78 -13.03 5.64
N ARG A 62 6.29 -13.68 4.59
CA ARG A 62 6.33 -15.15 4.48
C ARG A 62 7.40 -15.78 5.36
N VAL A 63 8.50 -15.07 5.58
CA VAL A 63 9.61 -15.48 6.45
C VAL A 63 9.28 -15.04 7.86
N ARG A 64 9.19 -16.00 8.79
CA ARG A 64 8.74 -15.74 10.17
C ARG A 64 9.81 -15.06 11.01
N GLU A 65 11.06 -15.25 10.63
CA GLU A 65 12.25 -14.68 11.23
C GLU A 65 12.33 -13.16 11.03
N GLU A 66 11.71 -12.63 9.96
CA GLU A 66 11.62 -11.19 9.65
C GLU A 66 10.50 -10.48 10.43
N TRP A 67 9.56 -11.21 11.03
CA TRP A 67 8.40 -10.63 11.71
C TRP A 67 8.77 -9.61 12.80
N PRO A 68 9.79 -9.81 13.66
CA PRO A 68 10.13 -8.84 14.69
C PRO A 68 10.48 -7.45 14.12
N ASP A 69 11.34 -7.41 13.11
CA ASP A 69 11.85 -6.17 12.52
C ASP A 69 10.76 -5.46 11.72
N VAL A 70 9.97 -6.22 10.95
CA VAL A 70 8.81 -5.69 10.22
C VAL A 70 7.78 -5.11 11.20
N CYS A 71 7.47 -5.79 12.31
CA CYS A 71 6.50 -5.28 13.28
C CYS A 71 6.91 -3.96 13.92
N ASP A 72 8.19 -3.80 14.27
CA ASP A 72 8.70 -2.55 14.84
C ASP A 72 8.65 -1.42 13.81
N GLN A 73 9.08 -1.70 12.57
CA GLN A 73 9.01 -0.74 11.47
C GLN A 73 7.57 -0.30 11.15
N LEU A 74 6.58 -1.21 11.14
CA LEU A 74 5.18 -0.84 10.88
C LEU A 74 4.58 0.02 12.01
N ALA A 75 4.94 -0.26 13.26
CA ALA A 75 4.52 0.57 14.40
C ALA A 75 5.15 1.97 14.31
N GLU A 76 6.46 2.06 14.09
CA GLU A 76 7.19 3.32 13.93
C GLU A 76 6.64 4.15 12.75
N CYS A 77 6.47 3.54 11.58
CA CYS A 77 5.96 4.20 10.38
C CYS A 77 4.55 4.77 10.55
N LEU A 78 3.65 4.05 11.24
CA LEU A 78 2.29 4.56 11.47
C LEU A 78 2.26 5.64 12.54
N ILE A 79 2.90 5.42 13.69
CA ILE A 79 2.84 6.31 14.85
C ILE A 79 3.60 7.61 14.57
N GLY A 80 4.89 7.51 14.20
CA GLY A 80 5.70 8.67 13.78
C GLY A 80 5.26 9.26 12.44
N GLY A 81 4.42 8.56 11.67
CA GLY A 81 3.70 9.13 10.53
C GLY A 81 2.52 10.00 10.95
N SER A 82 1.78 9.61 11.99
CA SER A 82 0.68 10.41 12.57
C SER A 82 1.20 11.64 13.31
N GLU A 83 2.23 11.49 14.16
CA GLU A 83 2.84 12.62 14.91
C GLU A 83 3.41 13.72 14.00
N ARG A 84 3.81 13.39 12.76
CA ARG A 84 4.26 14.38 11.76
C ARG A 84 3.11 15.13 11.07
N ARG A 85 1.87 14.66 11.19
CA ARG A 85 0.68 15.22 10.53
C ARG A 85 -0.34 15.81 11.53
N GLY A 86 -0.02 15.81 12.82
CA GLY A 86 -0.92 16.18 13.90
C GLY A 86 -0.59 15.41 15.17
N ASP A 87 -1.62 15.03 15.92
CA ASP A 87 -1.44 14.34 17.19
C ASP A 87 -0.98 12.88 17.04
N ARG A 88 -0.36 12.37 18.12
CA ARG A 88 -0.09 10.95 18.32
C ARG A 88 -1.42 10.17 18.38
N PRO A 89 -1.52 8.96 17.80
CA PRO A 89 -2.74 8.17 17.88
C PRO A 89 -3.12 7.82 19.33
N ASP A 90 -4.40 7.99 19.70
CA ASP A 90 -4.96 7.53 20.97
C ASP A 90 -5.00 5.99 21.06
N GLY A 91 -5.00 5.32 19.90
CA GLY A 91 -4.89 3.87 19.80
C GLY A 91 -4.88 3.39 18.34
N ILE A 92 -4.80 2.07 18.16
CA ILE A 92 -4.76 1.41 16.85
C ILE A 92 -5.79 0.28 16.79
N VAL A 93 -6.41 0.10 15.62
CA VAL A 93 -7.10 -1.14 15.22
C VAL A 93 -6.20 -1.90 14.25
N LEU A 94 -5.98 -3.18 14.54
CA LEU A 94 -5.17 -4.10 13.74
C LEU A 94 -6.07 -5.13 13.05
N PHE A 95 -5.80 -5.40 11.78
CA PHE A 95 -6.42 -6.49 11.01
C PHE A 95 -5.33 -7.34 10.37
N LEU A 96 -5.47 -8.66 10.47
CA LEU A 96 -4.68 -9.67 9.77
C LEU A 96 -5.63 -10.44 8.85
N CYS A 97 -5.55 -10.16 7.56
CA CYS A 97 -6.45 -10.71 6.56
C CYS A 97 -5.69 -11.74 5.74
N GLN A 98 -6.09 -13.01 5.80
CA GLN A 98 -5.48 -14.05 4.97
C GLN A 98 -6.46 -15.17 4.67
N GLU A 99 -6.77 -15.41 3.40
CA GLU A 99 -7.58 -16.57 3.03
C GLU A 99 -6.77 -17.87 3.17
N PRO A 100 -7.39 -18.96 3.70
CA PRO A 100 -6.70 -20.20 4.01
C PRO A 100 -6.19 -20.90 2.76
N ALA A 101 -5.10 -21.65 2.91
CA ALA A 101 -4.61 -22.55 1.88
C ALA A 101 -5.55 -23.77 1.68
N GLU A 102 -5.34 -24.53 0.60
CA GLU A 102 -6.08 -25.76 0.34
C GLU A 102 -5.88 -26.76 1.51
N GLY A 103 -6.98 -27.16 2.15
CA GLY A 103 -6.97 -28.03 3.34
C GLY A 103 -6.69 -27.32 4.67
N GLU A 104 -6.41 -26.02 4.69
CA GLU A 104 -6.29 -25.20 5.90
C GLU A 104 -7.68 -24.64 6.29
N SER A 105 -7.98 -24.51 7.58
CA SER A 105 -9.16 -23.77 8.03
C SER A 105 -8.79 -22.34 8.44
N GLY A 106 -9.74 -21.40 8.40
CA GLY A 106 -9.49 -20.02 8.87
C GLY A 106 -9.07 -19.93 10.34
N ARG A 107 -9.36 -20.96 11.15
CA ARG A 107 -8.86 -21.09 12.52
C ARG A 107 -7.36 -21.42 12.54
N ASP A 108 -6.88 -22.26 11.63
CA ASP A 108 -5.45 -22.61 11.54
C ASP A 108 -4.64 -21.39 11.10
N VAL A 109 -5.17 -20.60 10.15
CA VAL A 109 -4.64 -19.27 9.79
C VAL A 109 -4.54 -18.37 11.02
N MET A 110 -5.60 -18.27 11.81
CA MET A 110 -5.64 -17.45 13.03
C MET A 110 -4.62 -17.91 14.08
N GLU A 111 -4.48 -19.21 14.34
CA GLU A 111 -3.44 -19.70 15.27
C GLU A 111 -2.02 -19.48 14.73
N ARG A 112 -1.81 -19.63 13.41
CA ARG A 112 -0.53 -19.38 12.73
C ARG A 112 -0.12 -17.91 12.79
N LEU A 113 -1.09 -16.99 12.68
CA LEU A 113 -0.89 -15.53 12.72
C LEU A 113 -0.95 -14.92 14.13
N ARG A 114 -1.46 -15.63 15.15
CA ARG A 114 -1.46 -15.19 16.56
C ARG A 114 -0.13 -14.60 17.04
N PRO A 115 1.05 -15.14 16.70
CA PRO A 115 2.33 -14.58 17.15
C PRO A 115 2.68 -13.25 16.45
N LEU A 116 2.24 -13.06 15.20
CA LEU A 116 2.38 -11.78 14.47
C LEU A 116 1.50 -10.71 15.13
N ALA A 117 0.23 -11.05 15.42
CA ALA A 117 -0.69 -10.16 16.13
C ALA A 117 -0.13 -9.73 17.49
N GLN A 118 0.43 -10.67 18.26
CA GLN A 118 1.05 -10.37 19.55
C GLN A 118 2.29 -9.47 19.40
N ARG A 119 3.13 -9.70 18.38
CA ARG A 119 4.33 -8.88 18.16
C ARG A 119 3.97 -7.45 17.76
N LEU A 120 3.00 -7.26 16.87
CA LEU A 120 2.50 -5.92 16.48
C LEU A 120 1.91 -5.17 17.67
N ARG A 121 1.08 -5.83 18.49
CA ARG A 121 0.55 -5.26 19.73
C ARG A 121 1.65 -4.84 20.71
N THR A 122 2.70 -5.65 20.82
CA THR A 122 3.85 -5.36 21.69
C THR A 122 4.70 -4.20 21.14
N ALA A 123 4.88 -4.13 19.81
CA ALA A 123 5.59 -3.03 19.15
C ALA A 123 4.85 -1.69 19.37
N CYS A 124 3.55 -1.63 19.09
CA CYS A 124 2.73 -0.42 19.35
C CYS A 124 2.75 -0.02 20.83
N GLY A 125 2.69 -0.99 21.75
CA GLY A 125 2.81 -0.76 23.19
C GLY A 125 4.20 -0.25 23.62
N GLY A 126 5.26 -0.55 22.87
CA GLY A 126 6.60 0.03 23.07
C GLY A 126 6.66 1.53 22.74
N PHE A 127 5.77 2.01 21.87
CA PHE A 127 5.50 3.42 21.62
C PHE A 127 4.34 3.97 22.48
N GLU A 128 3.92 3.24 23.53
CA GLU A 128 2.80 3.58 24.41
C GLU A 128 1.45 3.85 23.69
N VAL A 129 1.26 3.32 22.48
CA VAL A 129 -0.02 3.41 21.74
C VAL A 129 -0.78 2.09 21.90
N PRO A 130 -1.96 2.08 22.54
CA PRO A 130 -2.71 0.85 22.77
C PRO A 130 -3.34 0.33 21.47
N VAL A 131 -3.30 -0.99 21.27
CA VAL A 131 -4.11 -1.65 20.23
C VAL A 131 -5.44 -2.05 20.87
N PHE A 132 -6.51 -1.32 20.56
CA PHE A 132 -7.83 -1.55 21.15
C PHE A 132 -8.51 -2.81 20.62
N GLU A 133 -8.27 -3.15 19.36
CA GLU A 133 -8.79 -4.36 18.72
C GLU A 133 -7.76 -4.89 17.70
N ALA A 134 -7.67 -6.22 17.62
CA ALA A 134 -6.77 -6.94 16.73
C ALA A 134 -7.51 -8.15 16.15
N LEU A 135 -7.94 -8.07 14.90
CA LEU A 135 -8.76 -9.08 14.24
C LEU A 135 -7.96 -9.98 13.30
N CYS A 136 -8.33 -11.25 13.23
CA CYS A 136 -8.02 -12.13 12.11
C CYS A 136 -9.25 -12.22 11.21
N LEU A 137 -9.10 -12.03 9.90
CA LEU A 137 -10.14 -12.26 8.89
C LEU A 137 -9.66 -13.40 7.97
N SER A 138 -10.43 -14.48 7.87
CA SER A 138 -10.06 -15.66 7.09
C SER A 138 -11.26 -16.57 6.83
N GLY A 139 -11.45 -17.05 5.61
CA GLY A 139 -12.46 -18.06 5.28
C GLY A 139 -13.90 -17.59 5.54
N GLY A 140 -14.17 -16.31 5.26
CA GLY A 140 -15.48 -15.68 5.51
C GLY A 140 -15.83 -15.49 7.00
N ARG A 141 -14.84 -15.55 7.90
CA ARG A 141 -15.02 -15.43 9.35
C ARG A 141 -14.01 -14.46 9.96
N PHE A 142 -14.31 -14.00 11.17
CA PHE A 142 -13.37 -13.24 12.00
C PHE A 142 -13.20 -13.81 13.42
N TRP A 143 -12.05 -13.48 14.00
CA TRP A 143 -11.67 -13.73 15.40
C TRP A 143 -11.00 -12.49 15.97
N SER A 144 -11.19 -12.19 17.25
CA SER A 144 -10.37 -11.20 17.97
C SER A 144 -9.21 -11.86 18.73
N TYR A 145 -8.04 -11.24 18.68
CA TYR A 145 -6.88 -11.59 19.51
C TYR A 145 -6.85 -10.87 20.87
N VAL A 146 -7.77 -9.92 21.12
CA VAL A 146 -7.88 -9.20 22.41
C VAL A 146 -9.08 -9.66 23.25
N CYS A 147 -10.19 -10.08 22.61
CA CYS A 147 -11.39 -10.50 23.33
C CYS A 147 -11.22 -11.90 23.96
N PRO A 148 -11.32 -12.04 25.30
CA PRO A 148 -11.22 -13.34 25.96
C PRO A 148 -12.56 -14.09 26.05
N ASP A 149 -13.69 -13.42 25.74
CA ASP A 149 -15.02 -14.02 25.87
C ASP A 149 -15.33 -14.94 24.70
N ARG A 150 -15.49 -16.24 25.00
CA ARG A 150 -15.84 -17.28 24.03
C ARG A 150 -17.27 -17.19 23.49
N ARG A 151 -18.15 -16.38 24.10
CA ARG A 151 -19.49 -16.10 23.58
C ARG A 151 -19.43 -15.04 22.49
N CYS A 152 -18.61 -14.01 22.68
CA CYS A 152 -18.31 -12.99 21.67
C CYS A 152 -17.41 -13.53 20.54
N CYS A 153 -16.37 -14.30 20.89
CA CYS A 153 -15.37 -14.85 19.98
C CYS A 153 -15.27 -16.39 20.15
N PRO A 154 -16.20 -17.17 19.57
CA PRO A 154 -16.12 -18.62 19.56
C PRO A 154 -14.87 -19.11 18.80
N PRO A 155 -14.28 -20.27 19.17
CA PRO A 155 -13.06 -20.78 18.52
C PRO A 155 -13.27 -21.11 17.03
N GLU A 156 -14.50 -21.40 16.61
CA GLU A 156 -14.89 -21.61 15.20
C GLU A 156 -14.92 -20.32 14.37
N GLY A 157 -14.83 -19.15 15.01
CA GLY A 157 -14.89 -17.83 14.37
C GLY A 157 -16.31 -17.36 14.08
N VAL A 158 -16.53 -16.06 14.17
CA VAL A 158 -17.83 -15.43 13.87
C VAL A 158 -17.94 -15.24 12.35
N PRO A 159 -19.03 -15.67 11.69
CA PRO A 159 -19.26 -15.37 10.28
C PRO A 159 -19.26 -13.87 10.00
N LEU A 160 -18.60 -13.46 8.92
CA LEU A 160 -18.72 -12.10 8.40
C LEU A 160 -20.13 -11.89 7.81
N ALA A 161 -20.59 -10.64 7.78
CA ALA A 161 -21.82 -10.30 7.08
C ALA A 161 -21.67 -10.55 5.57
N MET A 162 -22.80 -10.75 4.88
CA MET A 162 -22.79 -10.85 3.42
C MET A 162 -22.32 -9.51 2.83
N PRO A 163 -21.33 -9.48 1.92
CA PRO A 163 -20.87 -8.23 1.30
C PRO A 163 -22.03 -7.43 0.71
N GLY A 164 -22.05 -6.12 0.95
CA GLY A 164 -23.14 -5.25 0.47
C GLY A 164 -24.36 -5.14 1.39
N THR A 165 -24.45 -5.91 2.49
CA THR A 165 -25.67 -5.96 3.33
C THR A 165 -25.64 -5.08 4.59
N SER A 166 -24.52 -4.41 4.88
CA SER A 166 -24.33 -3.67 6.13
C SER A 166 -24.63 -2.16 6.01
N VAL A 167 -24.71 -1.49 7.17
CA VAL A 167 -24.81 -0.02 7.25
C VAL A 167 -23.59 0.65 6.62
N MET A 168 -22.38 0.11 6.82
CA MET A 168 -21.19 0.64 6.16
C MET A 168 -21.25 0.45 4.65
N ALA A 169 -21.72 -0.71 4.16
CA ALA A 169 -21.89 -0.95 2.74
C ALA A 169 -22.87 0.04 2.08
N ALA A 170 -23.98 0.33 2.74
CA ALA A 170 -24.97 1.30 2.28
C ALA A 170 -24.37 2.73 2.25
N ALA A 171 -23.73 3.16 3.34
CA ALA A 171 -23.10 4.48 3.44
C ALA A 171 -21.94 4.66 2.43
N ALA A 172 -21.11 3.64 2.26
CA ALA A 172 -20.03 3.61 1.28
C ALA A 172 -20.57 3.69 -0.16
N THR A 173 -21.63 2.95 -0.48
CA THR A 173 -22.31 3.02 -1.78
C THR A 173 -22.89 4.41 -2.04
N PHE A 174 -23.53 5.02 -1.04
CA PHE A 174 -24.06 6.40 -1.12
C PHE A 174 -22.93 7.42 -1.33
N ALA A 175 -21.79 7.23 -0.67
CA ALA A 175 -20.57 8.03 -0.84
C ALA A 175 -19.78 7.73 -2.14
N GLY A 176 -20.28 6.84 -3.01
CA GLY A 176 -19.63 6.49 -4.28
C GLY A 176 -18.36 5.61 -4.14
N VAL A 177 -18.12 5.02 -2.97
CA VAL A 177 -17.00 4.11 -2.72
C VAL A 177 -17.27 2.77 -3.40
N HIS A 178 -16.40 2.39 -4.35
CA HIS A 178 -16.49 1.13 -5.06
C HIS A 178 -15.42 0.15 -4.57
N VAL A 179 -15.83 -0.98 -3.99
CA VAL A 179 -14.89 -2.01 -3.52
C VAL A 179 -14.40 -2.85 -4.70
N ARG A 180 -13.08 -2.84 -4.94
CA ARG A 180 -12.41 -3.44 -6.11
C ARG A 180 -11.95 -4.87 -5.86
N GLY A 181 -12.92 -5.78 -5.74
CA GLY A 181 -12.68 -7.23 -5.63
C GLY A 181 -11.69 -7.57 -4.51
N SER A 182 -10.94 -8.66 -4.68
CA SER A 182 -9.81 -9.01 -3.81
C SER A 182 -8.45 -8.56 -4.40
N LEU A 183 -7.43 -8.47 -3.54
CA LEU A 183 -6.07 -8.15 -3.99
C LEU A 183 -5.51 -9.25 -4.92
N ARG A 184 -5.74 -10.53 -4.61
CA ARG A 184 -5.35 -11.66 -5.45
C ARG A 184 -6.04 -11.62 -6.80
N GLU A 185 -7.31 -11.21 -6.88
CA GLU A 185 -8.00 -10.97 -8.15
C GLU A 185 -7.29 -9.87 -8.96
N MET A 186 -7.04 -8.69 -8.36
CA MET A 186 -6.34 -7.59 -9.04
C MET A 186 -4.94 -8.01 -9.53
N GLU A 187 -4.20 -8.80 -8.75
CA GLU A 187 -2.90 -9.36 -9.17
C GLU A 187 -3.03 -10.41 -10.27
N ALA A 188 -4.03 -11.30 -10.21
CA ALA A 188 -4.25 -12.35 -11.20
C ALA A 188 -4.53 -11.77 -12.60
N ARG A 189 -5.27 -10.66 -12.68
CA ARG A 189 -5.54 -9.91 -13.93
C ARG A 189 -4.29 -9.38 -14.64
N LEU A 190 -3.16 -9.31 -13.93
CA LEU A 190 -1.85 -8.86 -14.42
C LEU A 190 -0.84 -10.02 -14.52
N ALA A 191 -1.23 -11.27 -14.24
CA ALA A 191 -0.34 -12.42 -14.27
C ALA A 191 0.09 -12.78 -15.71
N PRO A 192 1.38 -13.12 -15.95
CA PRO A 192 1.81 -13.49 -17.29
C PRO A 192 1.05 -14.70 -17.81
N LEU A 193 0.88 -14.77 -19.13
CA LEU A 193 0.33 -15.95 -19.80
C LEU A 193 1.19 -17.18 -19.48
N ALA A 194 0.56 -18.36 -19.47
CA ALA A 194 1.20 -19.63 -19.14
C ALA A 194 0.99 -20.69 -20.24
N GLY A 195 1.84 -21.72 -20.24
CA GLY A 195 1.76 -22.84 -21.18
C GLY A 195 2.01 -22.44 -22.64
N ALA A 196 1.40 -23.18 -23.57
CA ALA A 196 1.67 -23.05 -25.01
C ALA A 196 1.45 -21.63 -25.57
N ARG A 197 0.56 -20.82 -24.97
CA ARG A 197 0.35 -19.43 -25.41
C ARG A 197 1.51 -18.52 -25.00
N ALA A 198 2.13 -18.76 -23.85
CA ALA A 198 3.36 -18.06 -23.45
C ALA A 198 4.52 -18.41 -24.40
N GLU A 199 4.70 -19.69 -24.73
CA GLU A 199 5.74 -20.12 -25.68
C GLU A 199 5.56 -19.54 -27.09
N GLY A 200 4.31 -19.38 -27.55
CA GLY A 200 4.00 -18.70 -28.81
C GLY A 200 4.37 -17.21 -28.76
N GLN A 201 3.98 -16.54 -27.68
CA GLN A 201 4.24 -15.11 -27.47
C GLN A 201 5.73 -14.78 -27.28
N GLU A 202 6.52 -15.67 -26.66
CA GLU A 202 7.97 -15.48 -26.53
C GLU A 202 8.66 -15.48 -27.90
N ARG A 203 8.27 -16.39 -28.81
CA ARG A 203 8.81 -16.43 -30.18
C ARG A 203 8.48 -15.18 -31.00
N THR A 204 7.28 -14.60 -30.83
CA THR A 204 6.95 -13.34 -31.52
C THR A 204 7.69 -12.15 -30.90
N LEU A 205 7.99 -12.18 -29.61
CA LEU A 205 8.85 -11.20 -28.93
C LEU A 205 10.31 -11.29 -29.41
N ASP A 206 10.87 -12.49 -29.60
CA ASP A 206 12.21 -12.69 -30.22
C ASP A 206 12.29 -12.04 -31.61
N MET A 207 11.28 -12.29 -32.45
CA MET A 207 11.19 -11.75 -33.81
C MET A 207 11.02 -10.22 -33.81
N ALA A 208 10.12 -9.69 -32.97
CA ALA A 208 9.90 -8.26 -32.82
C ALA A 208 11.15 -7.55 -32.27
N GLY A 209 11.80 -8.12 -31.25
CA GLY A 209 13.04 -7.64 -30.65
C GLY A 209 14.15 -7.49 -31.68
N SER A 210 14.41 -8.57 -32.42
CA SER A 210 15.40 -8.61 -33.51
C SER A 210 15.15 -7.55 -34.60
N ARG A 211 13.88 -7.25 -34.90
CA ARG A 211 13.45 -6.27 -35.92
C ARG A 211 13.50 -4.81 -35.43
N LEU A 212 13.20 -4.57 -34.16
CA LEU A 212 12.89 -3.22 -33.63
C LEU A 212 13.98 -2.65 -32.72
N VAL A 213 14.62 -3.46 -31.88
CA VAL A 213 15.67 -2.98 -30.94
C VAL A 213 16.82 -2.26 -31.67
N PRO A 214 17.37 -2.75 -32.80
CA PRO A 214 18.40 -2.03 -33.55
C PRO A 214 17.93 -0.67 -34.09
N LYS A 215 16.64 -0.53 -34.43
CA LYS A 215 16.06 0.73 -34.94
C LYS A 215 15.83 1.75 -33.83
N ILE A 216 15.47 1.29 -32.63
CA ILE A 216 15.30 2.11 -31.44
C ILE A 216 16.66 2.65 -30.98
N LEU A 217 17.65 1.76 -30.80
CA LEU A 217 19.00 2.13 -30.34
C LEU A 217 19.81 2.89 -31.39
N GLY A 218 19.62 2.60 -32.68
CA GLY A 218 20.36 3.22 -33.78
C GLY A 218 19.93 4.65 -34.15
N GLY A 219 18.90 5.21 -33.49
CA GLY A 219 18.45 6.61 -33.64
C GLY A 219 17.74 6.95 -34.96
N VAL A 220 18.24 6.49 -36.11
CA VAL A 220 17.68 6.80 -37.44
C VAL A 220 16.28 6.22 -37.65
N GLY A 221 15.93 5.14 -36.94
CA GLY A 221 14.63 4.48 -37.04
C GLY A 221 13.63 4.79 -35.92
N CYS A 222 14.03 5.49 -34.85
CA CYS A 222 13.22 5.56 -33.61
C CYS A 222 11.88 6.28 -33.81
N ALA A 223 11.85 7.35 -34.61
CA ALA A 223 10.62 8.08 -34.90
C ALA A 223 9.61 7.24 -35.70
N ALA A 224 10.08 6.46 -36.68
CA ALA A 224 9.22 5.57 -37.46
C ALA A 224 8.65 4.44 -36.60
N VAL A 225 9.49 3.79 -35.78
CA VAL A 225 9.06 2.75 -34.83
C VAL A 225 8.03 3.31 -33.83
N ARG A 226 8.20 4.55 -33.36
CA ARG A 226 7.25 5.22 -32.47
C ARG A 226 5.88 5.43 -33.10
N GLU A 227 5.81 5.99 -34.31
CA GLU A 227 4.53 6.18 -35.01
C GLU A 227 3.86 4.83 -35.35
N GLU A 228 4.64 3.83 -35.76
CA GLU A 228 4.16 2.46 -36.00
C GLU A 228 3.58 1.82 -34.72
N THR A 229 4.29 1.94 -33.60
CA THR A 229 3.90 1.45 -32.27
C THR A 229 2.60 2.09 -31.80
N LEU A 230 2.50 3.42 -31.86
CA LEU A 230 1.30 4.16 -31.44
C LEU A 230 0.12 3.89 -32.37
N GLY A 231 0.38 3.71 -33.67
CA GLY A 231 -0.62 3.32 -34.67
C GLY A 231 -1.16 1.90 -34.46
N LEU A 232 -0.29 0.94 -34.14
CA LEU A 232 -0.68 -0.42 -33.73
C LEU A 232 -1.53 -0.40 -32.46
N ALA A 233 -1.04 0.26 -31.41
CA ALA A 233 -1.74 0.35 -30.13
C ALA A 233 -3.14 0.98 -30.26
N ARG A 234 -3.30 2.03 -31.08
CA ARG A 234 -4.63 2.61 -31.39
C ARG A 234 -5.57 1.60 -32.06
N ARG A 235 -5.11 0.87 -33.10
CA ARG A 235 -5.93 -0.18 -33.74
C ARG A 235 -6.34 -1.28 -32.76
N MET A 236 -5.46 -1.63 -31.82
CA MET A 236 -5.75 -2.60 -30.77
C MET A 236 -6.80 -2.06 -29.79
N MET A 237 -6.69 -0.80 -29.36
CA MET A 237 -7.73 -0.13 -28.55
C MET A 237 -9.09 -0.08 -29.26
N ASP A 238 -9.12 0.19 -30.58
CA ASP A 238 -10.38 0.23 -31.34
C ASP A 238 -11.06 -1.15 -31.40
N ARG A 239 -10.29 -2.25 -31.56
CA ARG A 239 -10.82 -3.63 -31.44
C ARG A 239 -11.39 -3.92 -30.06
N LEU A 240 -10.69 -3.48 -29.00
CA LEU A 240 -11.15 -3.66 -27.61
C LEU A 240 -12.42 -2.85 -27.33
N ARG A 241 -12.48 -1.60 -27.80
CA ARG A 241 -13.65 -0.70 -27.70
C ARG A 241 -14.87 -1.27 -28.42
N GLY A 242 -14.69 -1.94 -29.55
CA GLY A 242 -15.77 -2.61 -30.28
C GLY A 242 -16.31 -3.87 -29.60
N ALA A 243 -15.64 -4.42 -28.59
CA ALA A 243 -16.07 -5.62 -27.88
C ALA A 243 -16.93 -5.27 -26.65
N PRO A 244 -18.14 -5.87 -26.50
CA PRO A 244 -19.08 -5.52 -25.43
C PRO A 244 -18.52 -5.84 -24.03
N PRO A 245 -18.99 -5.20 -22.95
CA PRO A 245 -18.52 -5.53 -21.60
C PRO A 245 -18.88 -6.98 -21.21
N ILE A 246 -17.98 -7.64 -20.48
CA ILE A 246 -18.21 -8.94 -19.83
C ILE A 246 -18.12 -8.71 -18.32
N ALA A 247 -19.08 -9.24 -17.56
CA ALA A 247 -19.15 -9.04 -16.11
C ALA A 247 -18.05 -9.78 -15.34
N ASP A 248 -17.71 -11.00 -15.76
CA ASP A 248 -16.59 -11.76 -15.16
C ASP A 248 -15.24 -11.18 -15.60
N PRO A 249 -14.37 -10.71 -14.68
CA PRO A 249 -13.08 -10.11 -15.03
C PRO A 249 -12.13 -11.10 -15.74
N SER A 250 -12.19 -12.38 -15.40
CA SER A 250 -11.30 -13.41 -15.97
C SER A 250 -11.65 -13.70 -17.43
N ALA A 251 -12.93 -13.92 -17.74
CA ALA A 251 -13.41 -14.08 -19.11
C ALA A 251 -13.27 -12.79 -19.93
N ALA A 252 -13.41 -11.61 -19.32
CA ALA A 252 -13.12 -10.33 -19.99
C ALA A 252 -11.64 -10.24 -20.41
N ASP A 253 -10.72 -10.53 -19.50
CA ASP A 253 -9.28 -10.52 -19.75
C ASP A 253 -8.86 -11.59 -20.78
N ALA A 254 -9.39 -12.82 -20.66
CA ALA A 254 -9.11 -13.91 -21.59
C ALA A 254 -9.63 -13.62 -23.02
N ARG A 255 -10.78 -12.95 -23.14
CA ARG A 255 -11.28 -12.48 -24.44
C ARG A 255 -10.46 -11.34 -24.99
N ASP A 256 -10.10 -10.36 -24.17
CA ASP A 256 -9.23 -9.27 -24.59
C ASP A 256 -7.88 -9.83 -25.07
N ASP A 257 -7.36 -10.89 -24.44
CA ASP A 257 -6.21 -11.64 -24.96
C ASP A 257 -6.53 -12.38 -26.28
N GLY A 258 -7.74 -12.88 -26.48
CA GLY A 258 -8.19 -13.45 -27.76
C GLY A 258 -8.33 -12.45 -28.92
N LEU A 259 -8.51 -11.15 -28.64
CA LEU A 259 -8.72 -10.10 -29.65
C LEU A 259 -7.42 -9.47 -30.18
N LEU A 260 -6.30 -9.73 -29.51
CA LEU A 260 -4.99 -9.17 -29.84
C LEU A 260 -4.10 -10.24 -30.46
N ASP A 261 -3.57 -9.91 -31.65
CA ASP A 261 -2.58 -10.72 -32.34
C ASP A 261 -1.24 -10.67 -31.61
N ASP A 262 -0.54 -11.82 -31.54
CA ASP A 262 0.65 -11.97 -30.72
C ASP A 262 1.92 -11.37 -31.40
N GLU A 263 1.94 -11.10 -32.73
CA GLU A 263 3.00 -10.31 -33.42
C GLU A 263 2.77 -8.80 -33.27
N GLU A 264 1.51 -8.34 -33.43
CA GLU A 264 1.15 -6.94 -33.15
C GLU A 264 1.46 -6.58 -31.70
N ALA A 265 1.07 -7.43 -30.75
CA ALA A 265 1.34 -7.23 -29.32
C ALA A 265 2.84 -7.24 -29.00
N ALA A 266 3.61 -8.18 -29.56
CA ALA A 266 5.07 -8.19 -29.41
C ALA A 266 5.71 -6.90 -29.95
N SER A 267 5.25 -6.42 -31.11
CA SER A 267 5.74 -5.19 -31.71
C SER A 267 5.46 -3.96 -30.84
N VAL A 268 4.29 -3.89 -30.19
CA VAL A 268 3.98 -2.80 -29.24
C VAL A 268 4.78 -2.93 -27.94
N ILE A 269 4.97 -4.13 -27.38
CA ILE A 269 5.76 -4.35 -26.15
C ILE A 269 7.21 -3.91 -26.32
N ILE A 270 7.83 -4.24 -27.46
CA ILE A 270 9.19 -3.80 -27.79
C ILE A 270 9.22 -2.30 -28.15
N GLY A 271 8.20 -1.81 -28.86
CA GLY A 271 8.07 -0.38 -29.20
C GLY A 271 7.92 0.54 -27.99
N LEU A 272 7.24 0.08 -26.93
CA LEU A 272 7.07 0.81 -25.66
C LEU A 272 8.38 0.98 -24.86
N GLN A 273 9.48 0.33 -25.27
CA GLN A 273 10.81 0.60 -24.70
C GLN A 273 11.40 1.94 -25.20
N ASP A 274 10.86 2.54 -26.28
CA ASP A 274 11.11 3.95 -26.56
C ASP A 274 10.33 4.83 -25.57
N ARG A 275 11.08 5.54 -24.72
CA ARG A 275 10.57 6.48 -23.71
C ARG A 275 9.52 7.45 -24.28
N MET A 276 9.74 7.98 -25.48
CA MET A 276 8.81 8.93 -26.10
C MET A 276 7.54 8.25 -26.67
N ALA A 277 7.59 6.96 -27.03
CA ALA A 277 6.42 6.19 -27.40
C ALA A 277 5.54 5.95 -26.16
N ARG A 278 6.15 5.49 -25.06
CA ARG A 278 5.48 5.32 -23.76
C ARG A 278 4.86 6.63 -23.25
N ASP A 279 5.58 7.75 -23.30
CA ASP A 279 5.09 9.04 -22.79
C ASP A 279 3.86 9.53 -23.57
N ARG A 280 3.82 9.31 -24.89
CA ARG A 280 2.63 9.58 -25.71
C ARG A 280 1.49 8.61 -25.43
N ALA A 281 1.79 7.33 -25.17
CA ALA A 281 0.79 6.35 -24.77
C ALA A 281 0.18 6.65 -23.38
N ALA A 282 0.94 7.29 -22.48
CA ALA A 282 0.47 7.75 -21.18
C ALA A 282 -0.56 8.89 -21.25
N GLN A 283 -0.75 9.52 -22.42
CA GLN A 283 -1.79 10.53 -22.66
C GLN A 283 -3.19 9.91 -22.86
N TRP A 284 -3.31 8.59 -22.96
CA TRP A 284 -4.59 7.89 -23.12
C TRP A 284 -5.19 7.48 -21.76
N MET A 285 -5.08 8.37 -20.77
CA MET A 285 -5.43 8.10 -19.36
C MET A 285 -6.81 8.59 -18.94
N GLU A 286 -7.50 9.33 -19.80
CA GLU A 286 -8.79 9.97 -19.50
C GLU A 286 -9.75 9.91 -20.70
N GLY A 287 -11.01 10.28 -20.46
CA GLY A 287 -12.03 10.36 -21.52
C GLY A 287 -12.34 9.00 -22.19
N PRO A 288 -12.69 9.00 -23.49
CA PRO A 288 -13.18 7.80 -24.19
C PRO A 288 -12.07 6.75 -24.50
N ASP A 289 -10.81 7.07 -24.26
CA ASP A 289 -9.67 6.16 -24.45
C ASP A 289 -9.33 5.35 -23.19
N ALA A 290 -9.60 5.87 -21.98
CA ALA A 290 -9.14 5.30 -20.72
C ALA A 290 -9.49 3.82 -20.53
N GLU A 291 -10.75 3.41 -20.77
CA GLU A 291 -11.14 2.00 -20.58
C GLU A 291 -10.43 1.06 -21.56
N ALA A 292 -10.34 1.45 -22.84
CA ALA A 292 -9.69 0.67 -23.88
C ALA A 292 -8.16 0.61 -23.69
N ALA A 293 -7.56 1.72 -23.26
CA ALA A 293 -6.15 1.82 -22.91
C ALA A 293 -5.82 0.90 -21.72
N LEU A 294 -6.59 0.96 -20.62
CA LEU A 294 -6.41 0.09 -19.46
C LEU A 294 -6.52 -1.40 -19.84
N ARG A 295 -7.49 -1.76 -20.68
CA ARG A 295 -7.65 -3.13 -21.20
C ARG A 295 -6.44 -3.57 -22.03
N LEU A 296 -5.95 -2.71 -22.94
CA LEU A 296 -4.75 -2.96 -23.73
C LEU A 296 -3.51 -3.14 -22.84
N TRP A 297 -3.27 -2.24 -21.90
CA TRP A 297 -2.09 -2.29 -21.05
C TRP A 297 -2.05 -3.52 -20.14
N ARG A 298 -3.21 -3.98 -19.62
CA ARG A 298 -3.29 -5.28 -18.95
C ARG A 298 -2.94 -6.43 -19.88
N ALA A 299 -3.54 -6.49 -21.07
CA ALA A 299 -3.32 -7.57 -22.04
C ALA A 299 -1.89 -7.63 -22.60
N LEU A 300 -1.19 -6.49 -22.70
CA LEU A 300 0.23 -6.43 -23.05
C LEU A 300 1.14 -6.80 -21.86
N ALA A 301 0.80 -6.38 -20.63
CA ALA A 301 1.54 -6.77 -19.44
C ALA A 301 1.53 -8.30 -19.22
N ARG A 302 0.37 -8.95 -19.43
CA ARG A 302 0.25 -10.42 -19.38
C ARG A 302 1.10 -11.13 -20.46
N ARG A 303 1.36 -10.48 -21.59
CA ARG A 303 2.17 -11.03 -22.70
C ARG A 303 3.68 -10.90 -22.51
N CYS A 304 4.14 -10.17 -21.50
CA CYS A 304 5.56 -10.08 -21.18
C CYS A 304 5.99 -11.36 -20.44
N VAL A 305 6.30 -12.40 -21.19
CA VAL A 305 6.54 -13.77 -20.73
C VAL A 305 8.01 -14.19 -20.88
N GLY A 306 8.42 -15.22 -20.15
CA GLY A 306 9.75 -15.82 -20.27
C GLY A 306 10.87 -14.80 -20.04
N SER A 307 11.83 -14.78 -20.97
CA SER A 307 12.96 -13.84 -21.00
C SER A 307 12.55 -12.36 -21.11
N TYR A 308 11.32 -12.07 -21.55
CA TYR A 308 10.80 -10.71 -21.72
C TYR A 308 10.05 -10.18 -20.49
N GLY A 309 10.08 -10.86 -19.35
CA GLY A 309 9.38 -10.43 -18.13
C GLY A 309 9.66 -8.98 -17.70
N GLU A 310 10.91 -8.51 -17.84
CA GLU A 310 11.31 -7.13 -17.53
C GLU A 310 10.57 -6.07 -18.38
N HIS A 311 10.19 -6.42 -19.62
CA HIS A 311 9.47 -5.51 -20.52
C HIS A 311 8.07 -5.20 -20.03
N ALA A 312 7.54 -5.94 -19.05
CA ALA A 312 6.25 -5.68 -18.41
C ALA A 312 6.23 -4.35 -17.63
N ALA A 313 7.38 -3.81 -17.22
CA ALA A 313 7.44 -2.58 -16.43
C ALA A 313 6.71 -1.40 -17.11
N ALA A 314 6.88 -1.23 -18.43
CA ALA A 314 6.21 -0.19 -19.20
C ALA A 314 4.66 -0.33 -19.24
N PRO A 315 4.07 -1.45 -19.74
CA PRO A 315 2.62 -1.61 -19.76
C PRO A 315 2.00 -1.71 -18.37
N LEU A 316 2.70 -2.26 -17.36
CA LEU A 316 2.22 -2.23 -15.96
C LEU A 316 2.14 -0.80 -15.41
N THR A 317 3.14 0.04 -15.71
CA THR A 317 3.12 1.45 -15.31
C THR A 317 1.99 2.21 -16.00
N LEU A 318 1.79 1.98 -17.30
CA LEU A 318 0.66 2.58 -18.05
C LEU A 318 -0.70 2.10 -17.51
N ALA A 319 -0.87 0.80 -17.24
CA ALA A 319 -2.09 0.28 -16.62
C ALA A 319 -2.38 0.95 -15.27
N GLY A 320 -1.35 1.09 -14.43
CA GLY A 320 -1.47 1.76 -13.13
C GLY A 320 -1.80 3.24 -13.25
N TRP A 321 -1.19 3.94 -14.20
CA TRP A 321 -1.46 5.35 -14.49
C TRP A 321 -2.91 5.59 -14.93
N VAL A 322 -3.42 4.78 -15.86
CA VAL A 322 -4.80 4.89 -16.34
C VAL A 322 -5.81 4.51 -15.25
N ALA A 323 -5.52 3.48 -14.45
CA ALA A 323 -6.35 3.11 -13.30
C ALA A 323 -6.47 4.27 -12.29
N TRP A 324 -5.35 4.87 -11.89
CA TRP A 324 -5.35 6.00 -10.96
C TRP A 324 -6.06 7.23 -11.54
N SER A 325 -5.79 7.54 -12.82
CA SER A 325 -6.47 8.62 -13.55
C SER A 325 -7.98 8.41 -13.68
N SER A 326 -8.46 7.16 -13.58
CA SER A 326 -9.89 6.79 -13.62
C SER A 326 -10.52 6.66 -12.23
N GLY A 327 -9.80 6.99 -11.14
CA GLY A 327 -10.27 6.87 -9.77
C GLY A 327 -10.19 5.45 -9.17
N ASP A 328 -9.50 4.51 -9.84
CA ASP A 328 -9.24 3.16 -9.34
C ASP A 328 -7.85 3.08 -8.68
N GLU A 329 -7.70 3.73 -7.53
CA GLU A 329 -6.46 3.70 -6.75
C GLU A 329 -6.01 2.28 -6.31
N PRO A 330 -6.90 1.35 -5.89
CA PRO A 330 -6.50 -0.01 -5.54
C PRO A 330 -5.82 -0.71 -6.71
N SER A 331 -6.45 -0.75 -7.89
CA SER A 331 -5.84 -1.35 -9.09
C SER A 331 -4.55 -0.64 -9.49
N ALA A 332 -4.47 0.69 -9.32
CA ALA A 332 -3.28 1.47 -9.62
C ALA A 332 -2.09 1.07 -8.74
N ARG A 333 -2.27 1.03 -7.42
CA ARG A 333 -1.22 0.61 -6.48
C ARG A 333 -0.76 -0.82 -6.75
N VAL A 334 -1.67 -1.72 -7.12
CA VAL A 334 -1.33 -3.10 -7.51
C VAL A 334 -0.49 -3.14 -8.79
N ALA A 335 -0.90 -2.43 -9.84
CA ALA A 335 -0.18 -2.40 -11.12
C ALA A 335 1.21 -1.74 -10.99
N LEU A 336 1.31 -0.62 -10.29
CA LEU A 336 2.56 0.10 -10.05
C LEU A 336 3.51 -0.68 -9.13
N GLY A 337 2.99 -1.26 -8.04
CA GLY A 337 3.77 -2.14 -7.16
C GLY A 337 4.20 -3.45 -7.85
N ARG A 338 3.49 -3.88 -8.90
CA ARG A 338 3.93 -4.96 -9.78
C ARG A 338 5.02 -4.50 -10.74
N ALA A 339 4.90 -3.32 -11.35
CA ALA A 339 5.95 -2.74 -12.20
C ALA A 339 7.28 -2.62 -11.44
N LEU A 340 7.25 -2.18 -10.17
CA LEU A 340 8.43 -2.06 -9.31
C LEU A 340 9.01 -3.41 -8.82
N ARG A 341 8.23 -4.49 -8.83
CA ARG A 341 8.76 -5.86 -8.63
C ARG A 341 9.45 -6.41 -9.88
N VAL A 342 9.03 -5.94 -11.06
CA VAL A 342 9.62 -6.32 -12.35
C VAL A 342 10.92 -5.54 -12.61
N ASP A 343 10.89 -4.22 -12.45
CA ASP A 343 12.07 -3.35 -12.50
C ASP A 343 12.06 -2.38 -11.29
N PRO A 344 12.86 -2.67 -10.25
CA PRO A 344 13.02 -1.80 -9.08
C PRO A 344 13.68 -0.44 -9.37
N HIS A 345 14.07 -0.15 -10.60
CA HIS A 345 14.67 1.12 -11.03
C HIS A 345 13.78 1.91 -12.01
N TYR A 346 12.61 1.39 -12.41
CA TYR A 346 11.71 2.04 -13.37
C TYR A 346 11.17 3.37 -12.84
N LEU A 347 11.80 4.49 -13.25
CA LEU A 347 11.57 5.81 -12.65
C LEU A 347 10.11 6.26 -12.71
N PHE A 348 9.43 6.03 -13.84
CA PHE A 348 8.03 6.43 -14.00
C PHE A 348 7.10 5.68 -13.03
N ALA A 349 7.35 4.38 -12.81
CA ALA A 349 6.61 3.59 -11.82
C ALA A 349 6.85 4.11 -10.40
N LYS A 350 8.10 4.47 -10.05
CA LYS A 350 8.43 5.00 -8.72
C LYS A 350 7.65 6.27 -8.43
N LEU A 351 7.69 7.23 -9.35
CA LEU A 351 7.07 8.53 -9.17
C LEU A 351 5.55 8.42 -9.06
N LEU A 352 4.92 7.62 -9.91
CA LEU A 352 3.48 7.38 -9.84
C LEU A 352 3.08 6.60 -8.58
N HIS A 353 3.86 5.59 -8.19
CA HIS A 353 3.59 4.80 -6.97
C HIS A 353 3.74 5.65 -5.71
N GLN A 354 4.76 6.51 -5.66
CA GLN A 354 4.97 7.46 -4.59
C GLN A 354 3.79 8.44 -4.49
N ALA A 355 3.49 9.16 -5.58
CA ALA A 355 2.42 10.16 -5.61
C ALA A 355 1.03 9.56 -5.29
N CYS A 356 0.75 8.33 -5.75
CA CYS A 356 -0.48 7.60 -5.44
C CYS A 356 -0.55 7.15 -3.97
N ASN A 357 0.58 6.92 -3.28
CA ASN A 357 0.60 6.56 -1.86
C ASN A 357 0.57 7.78 -0.93
N GLU A 358 1.04 8.93 -1.39
CA GLU A 358 0.99 10.21 -0.66
C GLU A 358 -0.33 10.97 -0.86
N GLY A 359 -1.17 10.52 -1.79
CA GLY A 359 -2.53 11.06 -2.00
C GLY A 359 -2.57 12.35 -2.83
N LEU A 360 -1.62 12.55 -3.74
CA LEU A 360 -1.63 13.69 -4.66
C LEU A 360 -2.83 13.61 -5.63
N ASP A 361 -3.31 14.76 -6.11
CA ASP A 361 -4.33 14.79 -7.17
C ASP A 361 -3.70 14.35 -8.50
N PRO A 362 -4.22 13.30 -9.18
CA PRO A 362 -3.73 12.88 -10.49
C PRO A 362 -3.81 13.99 -11.55
N GLU A 363 -4.71 14.98 -11.44
CA GLU A 363 -4.84 16.07 -12.41
C GLU A 363 -3.58 16.93 -12.51
N LEU A 364 -2.81 17.09 -11.42
CA LEU A 364 -1.50 17.76 -11.46
C LEU A 364 -0.56 17.08 -12.46
N LEU A 365 -0.57 15.74 -12.49
CA LEU A 365 0.26 14.94 -13.38
C LEU A 365 -0.35 14.81 -14.78
N ARG A 366 -1.69 14.81 -14.92
CA ARG A 366 -2.34 14.92 -16.25
C ARG A 366 -1.90 16.21 -16.94
N GLN A 367 -1.90 17.35 -16.25
CA GLN A 367 -1.45 18.63 -16.82
C GLN A 367 0.01 18.61 -17.27
N CYS A 368 0.90 17.91 -16.54
CA CYS A 368 2.29 17.74 -16.94
C CYS A 368 2.41 16.89 -18.22
N LEU A 369 1.74 15.73 -18.27
CA LEU A 369 1.77 14.79 -19.40
C LEU A 369 1.10 15.31 -20.67
N ARG A 370 0.14 16.23 -20.54
CA ARG A 370 -0.46 16.98 -21.66
C ARG A 370 0.50 18.05 -22.24
N ARG A 371 1.53 18.48 -21.50
CA ARG A 371 2.45 19.57 -21.89
C ARG A 371 3.82 19.11 -22.36
N ASP A 372 4.48 18.19 -21.66
CA ASP A 372 5.86 17.76 -21.99
C ASP A 372 6.16 16.31 -21.53
N GLY A 373 7.31 15.77 -21.95
CA GLY A 373 7.74 14.38 -21.70
C GLY A 373 7.76 13.97 -20.22
N ALA A 374 7.34 12.73 -19.95
CA ALA A 374 6.79 12.32 -18.66
C ALA A 374 7.78 12.45 -17.50
N ASP A 375 8.91 11.74 -17.55
CA ASP A 375 9.69 11.47 -16.33
C ASP A 375 10.18 12.74 -15.62
N GLN A 376 10.70 13.72 -16.36
CA GLN A 376 11.29 14.91 -15.77
C GLN A 376 10.22 15.90 -15.29
N ALA A 377 9.13 16.06 -16.04
CA ALA A 377 8.00 16.89 -15.66
C ALA A 377 7.27 16.31 -14.43
N VAL A 378 7.00 15.00 -14.44
CA VAL A 378 6.39 14.28 -13.31
C VAL A 378 7.33 14.30 -12.09
N HIS A 379 8.63 14.06 -12.25
CA HIS A 379 9.59 14.14 -11.14
C HIS A 379 9.62 15.53 -10.49
N ALA A 380 9.66 16.59 -11.30
CA ALA A 380 9.62 17.96 -10.81
C ALA A 380 8.31 18.28 -10.10
N ALA A 381 7.16 17.89 -10.68
CA ALA A 381 5.84 18.12 -10.10
C ALA A 381 5.61 17.38 -8.78
N VAL A 382 5.95 16.08 -8.71
CA VAL A 382 5.83 15.28 -7.49
C VAL A 382 6.70 15.85 -6.37
N HIS A 383 7.97 16.17 -6.65
CA HIS A 383 8.85 16.74 -5.62
C HIS A 383 8.51 18.18 -5.22
N GLU A 384 7.92 18.98 -6.09
CA GLU A 384 7.42 20.31 -5.74
C GLU A 384 6.19 20.21 -4.84
N GLU A 385 5.20 19.39 -5.20
CA GLU A 385 3.98 19.25 -4.42
C GLU A 385 4.24 18.60 -3.05
N LEU A 386 5.15 17.62 -2.97
CA LEU A 386 5.56 17.04 -1.69
C LEU A 386 6.19 18.06 -0.75
N ARG A 387 7.06 18.95 -1.25
CA ARG A 387 7.63 20.03 -0.44
C ARG A 387 6.55 20.99 0.07
N ARG A 388 5.47 21.20 -0.67
CA ARG A 388 4.33 22.02 -0.22
C ARG A 388 3.52 21.31 0.86
N LEU A 389 3.27 20.01 0.73
CA LEU A 389 2.59 19.22 1.75
C LEU A 389 3.39 19.16 3.06
N ASP A 390 4.70 18.88 2.97
CA ASP A 390 5.62 18.92 4.11
C ASP A 390 5.73 20.33 4.74
N GLY A 391 5.81 21.36 3.90
CA GLY A 391 5.90 22.76 4.33
C GLY A 391 4.62 23.29 4.98
N ALA A 392 3.44 22.85 4.50
CA ALA A 392 2.15 23.20 5.09
C ALA A 392 1.97 22.56 6.47
N ALA A 393 2.45 21.33 6.67
CA ALA A 393 2.47 20.69 8.00
C ALA A 393 3.39 21.43 8.98
N ALA A 394 4.56 21.91 8.53
CA ALA A 394 5.49 22.70 9.35
C ALA A 394 5.00 24.14 9.64
N GLY A 395 4.17 24.71 8.76
CA GLY A 395 3.61 26.07 8.89
C GLY A 395 2.46 26.20 9.90
N ALA A 396 1.94 25.10 10.44
CA ALA A 396 0.82 25.08 11.38
C ALA A 396 1.23 25.19 12.87
N ALA A 397 2.42 25.70 13.16
CA ALA A 397 2.79 26.08 14.53
C ALA A 397 1.99 27.32 14.96
N PRO A 398 1.38 27.34 16.17
CA PRO A 398 0.69 28.53 16.65
C PRO A 398 1.70 29.66 16.86
N GLU A 399 1.42 30.85 16.32
CA GLU A 399 2.24 32.03 16.59
C GLU A 399 2.32 32.29 18.10
N PRO A 400 3.50 32.61 18.65
CA PRO A 400 3.61 33.02 20.03
C PRO A 400 2.83 34.32 20.20
N ALA A 401 1.84 34.32 21.10
CA ALA A 401 0.97 35.47 21.36
C ALA A 401 1.81 36.74 21.56
N GLY A 402 1.47 37.78 20.81
CA GLY A 402 2.25 39.01 20.75
C GLY A 402 2.46 39.65 22.12
N ALA A 403 3.68 40.12 22.37
CA ALA A 403 4.01 40.87 23.57
C ALA A 403 3.22 42.19 23.63
N GLU A 404 2.47 42.40 24.71
CA GLU A 404 1.89 43.71 25.00
C GLU A 404 3.00 44.72 25.41
N PRO A 405 2.90 45.99 24.98
CA PRO A 405 3.84 47.03 25.35
C PRO A 405 3.66 47.50 26.81
N PRO A 406 4.69 48.08 27.45
CA PRO A 406 4.62 48.47 28.85
C PRO A 406 3.71 49.69 29.06
N ALA A 407 2.72 49.55 29.95
CA ALA A 407 1.96 50.67 30.48
C ALA A 407 2.71 51.34 31.66
N ALA A 408 2.54 52.65 31.78
CA ALA A 408 3.30 53.49 32.71
C ALA A 408 2.69 53.57 34.13
N ASP A 409 3.48 54.17 35.01
CA ASP A 409 3.30 54.39 36.45
C ASP A 409 1.98 55.10 36.85
N GLY A 410 1.53 54.85 38.09
CA GLY A 410 0.28 55.38 38.65
C GLY A 410 -0.21 54.56 39.84
N GLY A 411 0.24 54.88 41.05
CA GLY A 411 -0.07 54.11 42.25
C GLY A 411 -1.41 54.47 42.94
N GLU A 412 -1.90 53.57 43.78
CA GLU A 412 -2.23 53.85 45.19
C GLU A 412 -2.63 52.55 45.95
N HIS A 413 -2.24 52.48 47.22
CA HIS A 413 -2.58 51.40 48.18
C HIS A 413 -3.86 51.82 48.96
N PRO A 414 -4.68 50.90 49.54
CA PRO A 414 -4.21 50.08 50.66
C PRO A 414 -4.82 48.66 50.86
N GLU A 415 -4.06 47.88 51.64
CA GLU A 415 -4.43 46.82 52.61
C GLU A 415 -5.77 46.05 52.52
N ARG A 416 -5.69 44.71 52.45
CA ARG A 416 -5.90 43.82 53.63
C ARG A 416 -5.75 42.32 53.32
N THR A 417 -5.20 41.58 54.29
CA THR A 417 -5.43 40.14 54.62
C THR A 417 -5.76 39.16 53.47
N GLY A 418 -4.98 38.15 53.11
CA GLY A 418 -4.00 37.37 53.89
C GLY A 418 -4.48 35.94 54.13
N ARG A 419 -3.81 34.95 53.54
CA ARG A 419 -3.70 33.55 54.01
C ARG A 419 -2.62 32.80 53.21
N ARG A 420 -1.84 31.98 53.92
CA ARG A 420 -0.64 31.29 53.43
C ARG A 420 -0.89 29.78 53.49
N TRP A 421 -0.57 29.03 52.44
CA TRP A 421 -0.48 27.56 52.48
C TRP A 421 1.01 27.16 52.50
N PRO A 422 1.40 26.11 53.25
CA PRO A 422 2.81 25.81 53.49
C PRO A 422 3.39 24.79 52.49
N VAL A 423 4.57 25.10 51.96
CA VAL A 423 5.52 24.10 51.45
C VAL A 423 6.23 23.45 52.63
N ARG A 424 6.50 22.14 52.57
CA ARG A 424 7.37 21.46 53.54
C ARG A 424 8.30 20.45 52.86
N THR A 425 9.56 20.83 52.72
CA THR A 425 10.71 19.96 52.52
C THR A 425 11.49 19.86 53.84
N THR A 426 12.08 18.69 54.14
CA THR A 426 13.35 18.48 54.88
C THR A 426 13.55 16.98 55.16
N GLY A 427 14.74 16.44 54.82
CA GLY A 427 15.34 15.28 55.52
C GLY A 427 16.24 15.78 56.66
N PRO A 428 17.36 15.11 57.02
CA PRO A 428 17.84 13.77 56.62
C PRO A 428 18.28 12.91 57.84
N GLY A 429 18.86 11.72 57.62
CA GLY A 429 19.61 10.99 58.67
C GLY A 429 20.03 9.55 58.31
N GLY A 430 21.34 9.31 58.15
CA GLY A 430 21.97 7.97 58.29
C GLY A 430 22.44 7.72 59.74
N PRO A 431 23.31 6.71 60.04
CA PRO A 431 24.32 6.15 59.14
C PRO A 431 24.66 4.63 59.30
N THR A 432 25.76 4.21 58.63
CA THR A 432 26.70 3.08 58.92
C THR A 432 26.33 1.60 58.66
N GLY A 433 27.19 0.90 57.90
CA GLY A 433 27.27 -0.57 57.72
C GLY A 433 28.27 -1.23 58.71
N PRO A 434 29.14 -2.22 58.35
CA PRO A 434 29.53 -2.69 56.99
C PRO A 434 29.77 -4.22 56.80
N GLY A 435 30.18 -4.63 55.58
CA GLY A 435 30.94 -5.88 55.30
C GLY A 435 30.14 -7.07 54.72
N ALA A 436 30.66 -7.94 53.84
CA ALA A 436 31.96 -7.96 53.14
C ALA A 436 31.93 -8.87 51.87
N SER A 437 32.99 -8.79 51.04
CA SER A 437 33.60 -9.81 50.12
C SER A 437 32.89 -11.18 49.93
N ALA A 438 32.84 -11.85 48.77
CA ALA A 438 33.63 -11.79 47.51
C ALA A 438 32.78 -12.46 46.37
N ALA A 439 33.22 -12.87 45.17
CA ALA A 439 34.55 -12.99 44.53
C ALA A 439 34.44 -12.91 42.98
N ARG A 440 35.56 -13.14 42.26
CA ARG A 440 35.63 -13.31 40.78
C ARG A 440 35.70 -14.79 40.38
N ARG A 441 35.21 -15.15 39.17
CA ARG A 441 35.93 -16.02 38.19
C ARG A 441 35.22 -16.13 36.83
N ARG A 442 36.02 -15.99 35.76
CA ARG A 442 35.85 -16.42 34.35
C ARG A 442 37.19 -17.11 33.97
N PRO A 443 37.33 -17.73 32.80
CA PRO A 443 36.60 -18.89 32.27
C PRO A 443 37.59 -20.04 31.90
N GLU A 444 37.13 -21.24 31.55
CA GLU A 444 37.86 -22.17 30.64
C GLU A 444 37.05 -23.46 30.39
N GLY A 445 37.30 -24.16 29.26
CA GLY A 445 36.62 -25.43 28.97
C GLY A 445 36.55 -25.82 27.48
N ARG A 446 37.69 -25.94 26.80
CA ARG A 446 37.77 -26.39 25.40
C ARG A 446 37.99 -27.90 25.34
N ALA A 447 37.20 -28.66 24.58
CA ALA A 447 37.50 -30.06 24.26
C ALA A 447 37.21 -30.40 22.79
N ARG A 448 38.16 -31.08 22.14
CA ARG A 448 38.10 -31.58 20.75
C ARG A 448 38.15 -33.11 20.74
N THR A 449 37.26 -33.76 20.00
CA THR A 449 37.42 -35.13 19.43
C THR A 449 36.26 -35.38 18.46
N ARG A 450 36.33 -36.12 17.35
CA ARG A 450 37.41 -36.63 16.46
C ARG A 450 36.69 -37.33 15.28
N ARG A 451 37.25 -37.22 14.08
CA ARG A 451 36.83 -37.83 12.79
C ARG A 451 36.36 -39.31 12.81
N ARG A 452 35.37 -39.61 11.95
CA ARG A 452 35.30 -40.71 10.93
C ARG A 452 34.26 -40.26 9.88
N SER A 453 34.40 -40.23 8.54
CA SER A 453 35.12 -40.98 7.49
C SER A 453 34.39 -42.23 6.97
N GLY A 454 33.89 -42.17 5.73
CA GLY A 454 33.25 -43.26 4.96
C GLY A 454 31.74 -43.03 4.73
N GLY A 455 31.19 -43.13 3.52
CA GLY A 455 31.80 -43.45 2.22
C GLY A 455 30.89 -43.11 1.02
N ARG A 456 31.42 -43.24 -0.20
CA ARG A 456 30.70 -43.04 -1.48
C ARG A 456 29.76 -44.22 -1.78
N GLY A 457 28.67 -43.98 -2.51
CA GLY A 457 27.79 -45.03 -3.03
C GLY A 457 26.86 -44.56 -4.15
N THR A 458 27.34 -44.51 -5.39
CA THR A 458 26.56 -44.21 -6.60
C THR A 458 25.87 -45.46 -7.17
N ARG A 459 24.59 -45.36 -7.58
CA ARG A 459 23.85 -46.06 -8.68
C ARG A 459 22.35 -46.09 -8.31
N SER A 460 21.39 -45.60 -9.11
CA SER A 460 20.99 -45.94 -10.50
C SER A 460 19.83 -46.95 -10.55
N ARG A 461 18.71 -46.51 -11.15
CA ARG A 461 17.54 -47.27 -11.66
C ARG A 461 16.69 -48.08 -10.67
N ARG A 462 15.45 -47.64 -10.46
CA ARG A 462 14.32 -48.10 -11.31
C ARG A 462 13.32 -46.98 -11.52
#